data_AF-A0A399ELG2-F1
#
_entry.id   AF-A0A399ELG2-F1
#
_cell.length_a   1.000
_cell.length_b   1.000
_cell.length_c   1.000
_cell.angle_alpha   90.00
_cell.angle_beta   90.00
_cell.angle_gamma   90.00
#
_symmetry.space_group_name_H-M   'P 1'
#
loop_
_entity.id
_entity.type
_entity.pdbx_description
1 polymer ?
#
loop_
_entity_poly.entity_id
_entity_poly.type
_entity_poly.pdbx_seq_one_letter_code
_entity_poly.pdbx_strand_id
1 'polypeptide(L)'
;MALENLALTPSDLLQGTDELSAVLEAHPAYGFCLDVGHALVEGKDGQAKAYHQRFAPRLIHWHLHDNHGDRDSHLPVGQGRVDWAWVKERLRGFGGTVALEVTGGLRGVEQSVELLRSP
;
A
#
# COMPACT_ATOMS: atom_id res chain seq x y z
N MET A 1 -8.42 -7.85 11.95
CA MET A 1 -7.59 -6.64 12.11
C MET A 1 -6.45 -6.74 11.12
N ALA A 2 -6.12 -5.66 10.41
CA ALA A 2 -4.93 -5.58 9.56
C ALA A 2 -4.04 -4.46 10.10
N LEU A 3 -2.73 -4.71 10.19
CA LEU A 3 -1.74 -3.70 10.54
C LEU A 3 -1.14 -3.16 9.24
N GLU A 4 -1.12 -1.84 9.12
CA GLU A 4 -0.65 -1.13 7.93
C GLU A 4 0.82 -0.75 8.04
N ASN A 5 1.56 -0.76 6.93
CA ASN A 5 2.88 -0.14 6.90
C ASN A 5 2.75 1.39 6.91
N LEU A 6 3.32 2.02 7.94
CA LEU A 6 3.36 3.47 8.08
C LEU A 6 4.72 3.86 8.68
N ALA A 7 5.64 4.30 7.82
CA ALA A 7 6.99 4.74 8.18
C ALA A 7 7.32 6.04 7.42
N LEU A 8 6.55 7.08 7.70
CA LEU A 8 6.65 8.38 7.04
C LEU A 8 7.47 9.38 7.84
N THR A 9 7.50 9.22 9.15
CA THR A 9 8.15 10.12 10.10
C THR A 9 8.93 9.35 11.17
N PRO A 10 9.97 9.95 11.78
CA PRO A 10 10.69 9.31 12.88
C PRO A 10 9.85 9.06 14.16
N SER A 11 8.66 9.67 14.24
CA SER A 11 7.71 9.46 15.34
C SER A 11 6.78 8.26 15.12
N ASP A 12 6.77 7.68 13.92
CA ASP A 12 5.95 6.50 13.65
C ASP A 12 6.50 5.29 14.41
N LEU A 13 5.59 4.49 14.95
CA LEU A 13 5.96 3.28 15.70
C LEU A 13 6.67 2.25 14.82
N LEU A 14 6.24 2.13 13.57
CA LEU A 14 6.82 1.24 12.59
C LEU A 14 7.80 2.04 11.73
N GLN A 15 9.03 1.55 11.58
CA GLN A 15 10.08 2.23 10.82
C GLN A 15 10.56 1.38 9.61
N GLY A 16 9.77 0.37 9.26
CA GLY A 16 10.08 -0.53 8.16
C GLY A 16 9.56 -1.94 8.41
N THR A 17 10.11 -2.87 7.63
CA THR A 17 9.70 -4.27 7.67
C THR A 17 10.10 -4.99 8.96
N ASP A 18 11.15 -4.56 9.67
CA ASP A 18 11.60 -5.27 10.87
C ASP A 18 10.65 -5.05 12.05
N GLU A 19 10.29 -3.79 12.32
CA GLU A 19 9.32 -3.45 13.38
C GLU A 19 7.94 -4.05 13.08
N LEU A 20 7.50 -3.99 11.82
CA LEU A 20 6.23 -4.60 11.42
C LEU A 20 6.23 -6.12 11.63
N SER A 21 7.35 -6.80 11.34
CA SER A 21 7.51 -8.24 11.59
C SER A 21 7.35 -8.54 13.07
N ALA A 22 8.03 -7.79 13.94
CA ALA A 22 7.96 -7.97 15.39
C ALA A 22 6.53 -7.82 15.93
N VAL A 23 5.77 -6.84 15.44
CA VAL A 23 4.36 -6.67 15.85
C VAL A 23 3.48 -7.81 15.32
N LEU A 24 3.63 -8.23 14.07
CA LEU A 24 2.85 -9.32 13.50
C LEU A 24 3.16 -10.70 14.13
N GLU A 25 4.39 -10.89 14.63
CA GLU A 25 4.80 -12.06 15.40
C GLU A 25 4.23 -12.05 16.82
N ALA A 26 4.26 -10.89 17.50
CA ALA A 26 3.66 -10.71 18.81
C ALA A 26 2.12 -10.82 18.78
N HIS A 27 1.50 -10.55 17.63
CA HIS A 27 0.06 -10.61 17.41
C HIS A 27 -0.32 -11.54 16.24
N PRO A 28 -0.29 -12.88 16.42
CA PRO A 28 -0.57 -13.84 15.34
C PRO A 28 -1.96 -13.72 14.70
N ALA A 29 -2.93 -13.15 15.41
CA ALA A 29 -4.30 -12.94 14.92
C ALA A 29 -4.42 -11.74 13.94
N TYR A 30 -3.41 -10.90 13.82
CA TYR A 30 -3.44 -9.74 12.92
C TYR A 30 -3.03 -10.14 11.51
N GLY A 31 -3.68 -9.57 10.51
CA GLY A 31 -3.18 -9.57 9.14
C GLY A 31 -2.34 -8.33 8.84
N PHE A 32 -1.88 -8.23 7.62
CA PHE A 32 -1.13 -7.11 7.07
C PHE A 32 -1.99 -6.37 6.05
N CYS A 33 -1.98 -5.04 6.13
CA CYS A 33 -2.46 -4.13 5.11
C CYS A 33 -1.24 -3.54 4.39
N LEU A 34 -1.12 -3.77 3.09
CA LEU A 34 -0.10 -3.11 2.29
C LEU A 34 -0.65 -1.77 1.78
N ASP A 35 -0.12 -0.67 2.30
CA ASP A 35 -0.23 0.64 1.69
C ASP A 35 0.94 0.86 0.72
N VAL A 36 0.61 0.97 -0.57
CA VAL A 36 1.60 1.12 -1.64
C VAL A 36 2.18 2.53 -1.72
N GLY A 37 1.43 3.54 -1.28
CA GLY A 37 1.85 4.92 -1.31
C GLY A 37 2.78 5.23 -0.14
N HIS A 38 2.49 4.78 1.07
CA HIS A 38 3.39 4.86 2.21
C HIS A 38 4.73 4.19 1.90
N ALA A 39 4.70 2.98 1.33
CA ALA A 39 5.91 2.27 0.95
C ALA A 39 6.75 3.08 -0.06
N LEU A 40 6.12 3.73 -1.04
CA LEU A 40 6.83 4.57 -2.01
C LEU A 40 7.48 5.80 -1.35
N VAL A 41 6.84 6.41 -0.35
CA VAL A 41 7.44 7.53 0.39
C VAL A 41 8.63 7.08 1.22
N GLU A 42 8.47 5.98 1.96
CA GLU A 42 9.45 5.37 2.85
C GLU A 42 10.74 4.98 2.09
N GLY A 43 10.63 4.08 1.12
CA GLY A 43 11.78 3.41 0.51
C GLY A 43 11.91 3.59 -1.00
N LYS A 44 11.08 4.43 -1.62
CA LYS A 44 11.02 4.64 -3.08
C LYS A 44 10.67 3.36 -3.84
N ASP A 45 11.20 3.25 -5.05
CA ASP A 45 10.93 2.18 -5.98
C ASP A 45 11.37 0.83 -5.38
N GLY A 46 10.42 -0.09 -5.21
CA GLY A 46 10.68 -1.45 -4.71
C GLY A 46 10.27 -1.70 -3.26
N GLN A 47 10.02 -0.67 -2.45
CA GLN A 47 9.65 -0.87 -1.05
C GLN A 47 8.34 -1.65 -0.88
N ALA A 48 7.32 -1.34 -1.69
CA ALA A 48 6.06 -2.10 -1.68
C ALA A 48 6.29 -3.60 -2.02
N LYS A 49 7.26 -3.89 -2.91
CA LYS A 49 7.66 -5.26 -3.26
C LYS A 49 8.35 -5.95 -2.08
N ALA A 50 9.18 -5.22 -1.32
CA ALA A 50 9.83 -5.75 -0.12
C ALA A 50 8.80 -6.12 0.97
N TYR A 51 7.84 -5.23 1.26
CA TYR A 51 6.73 -5.54 2.17
C TYR A 51 5.92 -6.75 1.68
N HIS A 52 5.50 -6.77 0.41
CA HIS A 52 4.78 -7.90 -0.14
C HIS A 52 5.58 -9.20 -0.03
N GLN A 53 6.87 -9.20 -0.37
CA GLN A 53 7.71 -10.40 -0.30
C GLN A 53 7.79 -10.96 1.12
N ARG A 54 7.92 -10.09 2.13
CA ARG A 54 8.03 -10.52 3.52
C ARG A 54 6.70 -10.94 4.13
N PHE A 55 5.60 -10.28 3.76
CA PHE A 55 4.32 -10.39 4.45
C PHE A 55 3.18 -10.96 3.61
N ALA A 56 3.43 -11.45 2.40
CA ALA A 56 2.40 -12.08 1.56
C ALA A 56 1.52 -13.12 2.29
N PRO A 57 2.05 -14.01 3.17
CA PRO A 57 1.20 -14.96 3.89
C PRO A 57 0.23 -14.31 4.89
N ARG A 58 0.49 -13.07 5.30
CA ARG A 58 -0.34 -12.29 6.24
C ARG A 58 -1.15 -11.20 5.54
N LEU A 59 -0.93 -10.96 4.25
CA LEU A 59 -1.56 -9.88 3.50
C LEU A 59 -3.05 -10.17 3.28
N ILE A 60 -3.90 -9.35 3.88
CA ILE A 60 -5.36 -9.47 3.81
C ILE A 60 -6.05 -8.21 3.30
N HIS A 61 -5.34 -7.08 3.24
CA HIS A 61 -5.87 -5.80 2.82
C HIS A 61 -4.84 -4.98 2.04
N TRP A 62 -5.30 -4.07 1.18
CA TRP A 62 -4.49 -3.09 0.49
C TRP A 62 -5.13 -1.72 0.64
N HIS A 63 -4.31 -0.70 0.84
CA HIS A 63 -4.67 0.69 0.63
C HIS A 63 -4.01 1.19 -0.66
N LEU A 64 -4.81 1.77 -1.54
CA LEU A 64 -4.40 2.22 -2.85
C LEU A 64 -4.54 3.72 -2.97
N HIS A 65 -3.41 4.37 -3.14
CA HIS A 65 -3.31 5.75 -3.57
C HIS A 65 -1.94 5.96 -4.23
N ASP A 66 -1.75 7.10 -4.87
CA ASP A 66 -0.49 7.43 -5.53
C ASP A 66 0.20 8.63 -4.87
N ASN A 67 1.48 8.80 -5.15
CA ASN A 67 2.28 9.97 -4.79
C ASN A 67 3.57 10.01 -5.63
N HIS A 68 4.37 11.07 -5.49
CA HIS A 68 5.64 11.21 -6.21
C HIS A 68 6.84 10.61 -5.45
N GLY A 69 6.57 9.91 -4.36
CA GLY A 69 7.55 9.38 -3.40
C GLY A 69 8.14 10.44 -2.49
N ASP A 70 7.70 11.69 -2.52
CA ASP A 70 8.20 12.78 -1.69
C ASP A 70 7.41 12.94 -0.38
N ARG A 71 6.10 12.71 -0.45
CA ARG A 71 5.17 12.81 0.67
C ARG A 71 3.93 11.99 0.42
N ASP A 72 3.16 11.80 1.47
CA ASP A 72 1.91 11.06 1.44
C ASP A 72 0.75 11.89 0.87
N SER A 73 0.75 12.10 -0.45
CA SER A 73 -0.16 13.05 -1.11
C SER A 73 -1.53 12.50 -1.49
N HIS A 74 -1.75 11.18 -1.36
CA HIS A 74 -3.04 10.53 -1.64
C HIS A 74 -3.60 10.89 -3.03
N LEU A 75 -2.74 10.93 -4.05
CA LEU A 75 -3.16 11.27 -5.41
C LEU A 75 -4.01 10.14 -6.00
N PRO A 76 -4.90 10.44 -6.96
CA PRO A 76 -5.56 9.42 -7.74
C PRO A 76 -4.56 8.46 -8.38
N VAL A 77 -4.96 7.20 -8.47
CA VAL A 77 -4.15 6.12 -9.05
C VAL A 77 -3.70 6.48 -10.46
N GLY A 78 -2.38 6.39 -10.70
CA GLY A 78 -1.73 6.72 -11.97
C GLY A 78 -1.30 8.17 -12.12
N GLN A 79 -1.54 9.03 -11.13
CA GLN A 79 -1.06 10.42 -11.14
C GLN A 79 0.31 10.60 -10.48
N GLY A 80 0.90 9.53 -9.94
CA GLY A 80 2.20 9.57 -9.28
C GLY A 80 3.17 8.55 -9.87
N ARG A 81 3.88 7.86 -8.98
CA ARG A 81 5.01 6.99 -9.30
C ARG A 81 4.84 5.56 -8.80
N VAL A 82 3.73 5.21 -8.17
CA VAL A 82 3.47 3.82 -7.78
C VAL A 82 3.49 2.91 -9.02
N ASP A 83 4.13 1.74 -8.90
CA ASP A 83 4.21 0.73 -9.96
C ASP A 83 2.85 0.01 -10.10
N TRP A 84 1.90 0.66 -10.77
CA TRP A 84 0.55 0.13 -10.95
C TRP A 84 0.49 -1.12 -11.81
N ALA A 85 1.48 -1.37 -12.67
CA ALA A 85 1.56 -2.63 -13.41
C ALA A 85 1.76 -3.79 -12.43
N TRP A 86 2.71 -3.66 -11.50
CA TRP A 86 2.92 -4.64 -10.44
C TRP A 86 1.71 -4.74 -9.48
N VAL A 87 1.13 -3.61 -9.06
CA VAL A 87 -0.06 -3.64 -8.18
C VAL A 87 -1.21 -4.40 -8.84
N LYS A 88 -1.53 -4.07 -10.11
CA LYS A 88 -2.58 -4.79 -10.86
C LYS A 88 -2.30 -6.29 -10.95
N GLU A 89 -1.05 -6.68 -11.20
CA GLU A 89 -0.64 -8.09 -11.20
C GLU A 89 -0.95 -8.78 -9.87
N ARG A 90 -0.62 -8.15 -8.73
CA ARG A 90 -0.84 -8.73 -7.39
C ARG A 90 -2.29 -8.75 -6.94
N LEU A 91 -3.10 -7.83 -7.45
CA LEU A 91 -4.54 -7.82 -7.18
C LEU A 91 -5.31 -8.88 -7.98
N ARG A 92 -4.75 -9.43 -9.07
CA ARG A 92 -5.39 -10.51 -9.83
C ARG A 92 -5.52 -11.76 -8.95
N GLY A 93 -6.77 -12.12 -8.63
CA GLY A 93 -7.06 -13.28 -7.79
C GLY A 93 -6.79 -13.06 -6.29
N PHE A 94 -6.51 -11.83 -5.87
CA PHE A 94 -6.41 -11.51 -4.45
C PHE A 94 -7.77 -11.65 -3.78
N GLY A 95 -7.86 -12.52 -2.76
CA GLY A 95 -9.12 -12.83 -2.07
C GLY A 95 -9.45 -11.90 -0.90
N GLY A 96 -8.60 -10.93 -0.59
CA GLY A 96 -8.81 -9.96 0.47
C GLY A 96 -9.56 -8.71 0.03
N THR A 97 -9.53 -7.67 0.86
CA THR A 97 -10.19 -6.39 0.58
C THR A 97 -9.20 -5.36 0.03
N VAL A 98 -9.72 -4.35 -0.65
CA VAL A 98 -8.94 -3.23 -1.19
C VAL A 98 -9.68 -1.93 -0.88
N ALA A 99 -8.97 -0.95 -0.35
CA ALA A 99 -9.46 0.41 -0.14
C ALA A 99 -8.78 1.36 -1.13
N LEU A 100 -9.55 2.29 -1.66
CA LEU A 100 -9.04 3.37 -2.50
C LEU A 100 -9.05 4.66 -1.68
N GLU A 101 -7.87 5.22 -1.41
CA GLU A 101 -7.67 6.33 -0.48
C GLU A 101 -7.17 7.57 -1.23
N VAL A 102 -8.03 8.14 -2.07
CA VAL A 102 -7.63 9.17 -3.03
C VAL A 102 -8.30 10.51 -2.78
N THR A 103 -7.54 11.57 -2.99
CA THR A 103 -8.03 12.95 -3.06
C THR A 103 -8.78 13.20 -4.38
N GLY A 104 -9.36 14.40 -4.53
CA GLY A 104 -10.07 14.79 -5.76
C GLY A 104 -11.54 14.37 -5.84
N GLY A 105 -12.09 13.80 -4.77
CA GLY A 105 -13.51 13.42 -4.65
C GLY A 105 -13.94 12.39 -5.71
N LEU A 106 -15.18 12.48 -6.18
CA LEU A 106 -15.75 11.52 -7.14
C LEU A 106 -14.88 11.33 -8.38
N ARG A 107 -14.33 12.42 -8.96
CA ARG A 107 -13.49 12.33 -10.16
C ARG A 107 -12.19 11.58 -9.91
N GLY A 108 -11.56 11.80 -8.75
CA GLY A 108 -10.35 11.09 -8.37
C GLY A 108 -10.62 9.58 -8.22
N VAL A 109 -11.76 9.23 -7.66
CA VAL A 109 -12.22 7.83 -7.56
C VAL A 109 -12.48 7.22 -8.94
N GLU A 110 -13.25 7.90 -9.80
CA GLU A 110 -13.58 7.41 -11.14
C GLU A 110 -12.34 7.14 -11.99
N GLN A 111 -11.41 8.11 -12.03
CA GLN A 111 -10.13 7.95 -12.73
C GLN A 111 -9.33 6.76 -12.20
N SER A 112 -9.28 6.61 -10.87
CA SER A 112 -8.51 5.54 -10.25
C SER A 112 -9.08 4.17 -10.59
N VAL A 113 -10.40 4.04 -10.53
CA VAL A 113 -11.11 2.80 -10.89
C VAL A 113 -10.94 2.47 -12.36
N GLU A 114 -10.96 3.47 -13.25
CA GLU A 114 -10.73 3.28 -14.68
C GLU A 114 -9.34 2.66 -14.93
N LEU A 115 -8.29 3.21 -14.32
CA LEU A 115 -6.94 2.65 -14.46
C LEU A 115 -6.83 1.25 -13.86
N LEU A 116 -7.36 1.01 -12.65
CA LEU A 116 -7.29 -0.30 -12.00
C LEU A 116 -8.04 -1.40 -12.78
N ARG A 117 -9.08 -1.04 -13.53
CA ARG A 117 -9.84 -1.96 -14.39
C ARG A 117 -9.27 -2.10 -15.80
N SER A 118 -8.37 -1.21 -16.20
CA SER A 118 -7.70 -1.29 -17.49
C SER A 118 -6.83 -2.57 -17.60
N PRO A 119 -6.73 -3.17 -18.79
CA PRO A 119 -6.00 -4.43 -18.99
C PRO A 119 -4.56 -4.42 -18.50
#